data_AF-A0A2K6EU30-F1
#
_entry.id   AF-A0A2K6EU30-F1
#
_cell.length_a   1.000
_cell.length_b   1.000
_cell.length_c   1.000
_cell.angle_alpha   90.00
_cell.angle_beta   90.00
_cell.angle_gamma   90.00
#
_symmetry.space_group_name_H-M   'P 1'
#
loop_
_entity.id
_entity.type
_entity.pdbx_description
1 polymer ?
#
loop_
_entity_poly.entity_id
_entity_poly.type
_entity_poly.pdbx_seq_one_letter_code
_entity_poly.pdbx_strand_id
1 'polypeptide(L)'
;MSSRGGKKKSTKTSRSAKAGVIFPVGRMLRYIKKGHPKYRIGVGAPVYMAAVLEYLTAEILELAGNAARDNKKGRVTPRHILLAVANDEELNQLLKGVTIASGGVLPNIHPELLAKKRGSKGKLEAIITPPPAKKAKSPSQKKPVSKKAGGKKGARKSKVCDLAGTCGGGIWLTLNPGGSRNWNREQLIFKTFV
;
A
#
# COMPACT_ATOMS: atom_id res chain seq x y z
N MET A 1 -29.33 40.70 -39.57
CA MET A 1 -28.65 40.46 -38.28
C MET A 1 -29.10 39.11 -37.74
N SER A 2 -28.30 38.05 -37.87
CA SER A 2 -28.64 36.72 -37.33
C SER A 2 -27.86 36.51 -36.03
N SER A 3 -28.57 36.53 -34.91
CA SER A 3 -28.01 36.21 -33.60
C SER A 3 -27.65 34.72 -33.57
N ARG A 4 -26.35 34.43 -33.71
CA ARG A 4 -25.80 33.12 -33.33
C ARG A 4 -26.06 32.93 -31.84
N GLY A 5 -27.15 32.25 -31.52
CA GLY A 5 -27.46 31.74 -30.20
C GLY A 5 -26.36 30.78 -29.77
N GLY A 6 -25.32 31.32 -29.14
CA GLY A 6 -24.23 30.55 -28.56
C GLY A 6 -24.80 29.72 -27.42
N LYS A 7 -24.96 28.41 -27.64
CA LYS A 7 -25.20 27.44 -26.56
C LYS A 7 -24.28 27.77 -25.39
N LYS A 8 -24.85 27.97 -24.20
CA LYS A 8 -24.10 28.13 -22.94
C LYS A 8 -22.96 27.11 -22.93
N LYS A 9 -21.72 27.61 -22.83
CA LYS A 9 -20.49 26.82 -22.80
C LYS A 9 -20.63 25.83 -21.64
N SER A 10 -20.93 24.57 -21.95
CA SER A 10 -21.11 23.54 -20.92
C SER A 10 -19.81 23.45 -20.11
N THR A 11 -19.94 23.43 -18.79
CA THR A 11 -18.80 23.32 -17.88
C THR A 11 -18.01 22.07 -18.26
N LYS A 12 -16.80 22.26 -18.78
CA LYS A 12 -15.94 21.16 -19.20
C LYS A 12 -15.46 20.42 -17.96
N THR A 13 -15.99 19.23 -17.73
CA THR A 13 -15.51 18.33 -16.68
C THR A 13 -14.21 17.66 -17.13
N SER A 14 -13.18 17.72 -16.28
CA SER A 14 -11.89 17.11 -16.59
C SER A 14 -11.99 15.58 -16.57
N ARG A 15 -11.15 14.91 -17.37
CA ARG A 15 -11.10 13.44 -17.37
C ARG A 15 -10.65 12.87 -16.02
N SER A 16 -9.77 13.57 -15.31
CA SER A 16 -9.37 13.22 -13.94
C SER A 16 -10.56 13.27 -12.97
N ALA A 17 -11.34 14.35 -13.00
CA ALA A 17 -12.54 14.49 -12.16
C ALA A 17 -13.59 13.41 -12.46
N LYS A 18 -13.76 13.04 -13.74
CA LYS A 18 -14.66 11.94 -14.13
C LYS A 18 -14.18 10.57 -13.65
N ALA A 19 -12.86 10.37 -13.58
CA ALA A 19 -12.25 9.11 -13.15
C ALA A 19 -12.01 9.02 -11.63
N GLY A 20 -12.22 10.10 -10.88
CA GLY A 20 -12.01 10.13 -9.42
C GLY A 20 -10.54 10.12 -8.99
N VAL A 21 -9.61 10.48 -9.89
CA VAL A 21 -8.16 10.49 -9.63
C VAL A 21 -7.66 11.92 -9.52
N ILE A 22 -6.71 12.18 -8.62
CA ILE A 22 -6.00 13.45 -8.49
C ILE A 22 -5.00 13.62 -9.65
N PHE A 23 -4.40 12.53 -10.12
CA PHE A 23 -3.38 12.57 -11.17
C PHE A 23 -3.94 13.06 -12.52
N PRO A 24 -3.16 13.80 -13.32
CA PRO A 24 -3.66 14.49 -14.51
C PRO A 24 -3.78 13.56 -15.74
N VAL A 25 -4.90 12.83 -15.86
CA VAL A 25 -5.21 11.90 -16.98
C VAL A 25 -4.99 12.53 -18.37
N GLY A 26 -5.38 13.81 -18.53
CA GLY A 26 -5.21 14.51 -19.80
C GLY A 26 -3.74 14.72 -20.19
N ARG A 27 -2.88 14.98 -19.20
CA ARG A 27 -1.42 15.13 -19.36
C ARG A 27 -0.78 13.77 -19.63
N MET A 28 -1.21 12.73 -18.91
CA MET A 28 -0.76 11.35 -19.12
C MET A 28 -0.98 10.91 -20.56
N LEU A 29 -2.16 11.14 -21.14
CA LEU A 29 -2.41 10.81 -22.55
C LEU A 29 -1.43 11.50 -23.50
N ARG A 30 -1.11 12.77 -23.25
CA ARG A 30 -0.15 13.52 -24.06
C ARG A 30 1.26 12.93 -23.96
N TYR A 31 1.70 12.55 -22.76
CA TYR A 31 2.99 11.90 -22.56
C TYR A 31 3.07 10.54 -23.23
N ILE A 32 2.04 9.72 -23.11
CA ILE A 32 1.99 8.41 -23.77
C ILE A 32 2.05 8.58 -25.30
N LYS A 33 1.28 9.50 -25.88
CA LYS A 33 1.35 9.78 -27.32
C LYS A 33 2.70 10.33 -27.79
N LYS A 34 3.34 11.18 -26.98
CA LYS A 34 4.66 11.73 -27.29
C LYS A 34 5.76 10.66 -27.20
N GLY A 35 5.70 9.77 -26.21
CA GLY A 35 6.66 8.68 -26.03
C GLY A 35 6.46 7.50 -26.99
N HIS A 36 5.21 7.28 -27.44
CA HIS A 36 4.84 6.16 -28.30
C HIS A 36 4.07 6.63 -29.54
N PRO A 37 4.72 7.35 -30.47
CA PRO A 37 4.04 7.97 -31.61
C PRO A 37 3.41 6.97 -32.58
N LYS A 38 3.93 5.74 -32.64
CA LYS A 38 3.45 4.67 -33.54
C LYS A 38 2.13 4.05 -33.08
N TYR A 39 1.77 4.17 -31.80
CA TYR A 39 0.65 3.44 -31.22
C TYR A 39 -0.60 4.31 -31.07
N ARG A 40 -1.76 3.72 -31.37
CA ARG A 40 -3.06 4.32 -31.05
C ARG A 40 -3.39 4.05 -29.58
N ILE A 41 -3.57 5.11 -28.80
CA ILE A 41 -3.82 5.00 -27.37
C ILE A 41 -5.32 5.07 -27.10
N GLY A 42 -5.89 4.00 -26.53
CA GLY A 42 -7.27 3.95 -26.09
C GLY A 42 -7.55 4.93 -24.94
N VAL A 43 -8.80 5.34 -24.76
CA VAL A 43 -9.18 6.35 -23.75
C VAL A 43 -9.01 5.86 -22.31
N GLY A 44 -9.05 4.54 -22.07
CA GLY A 44 -8.86 3.92 -20.76
C GLY A 44 -7.40 3.83 -20.31
N ALA A 45 -6.45 3.70 -21.26
CA ALA A 45 -5.02 3.59 -20.94
C ALA A 45 -4.47 4.74 -20.06
N PRO A 46 -4.71 6.03 -20.37
CA PRO A 46 -4.22 7.12 -19.52
C PRO A 46 -4.95 7.21 -18.16
N VAL A 47 -6.17 6.65 -18.04
CA VAL A 47 -6.89 6.59 -16.76
C VAL A 47 -6.26 5.53 -15.88
N TYR A 48 -6.02 4.34 -16.42
CA TYR A 48 -5.36 3.25 -15.71
C TYR A 48 -3.96 3.65 -15.24
N MET A 49 -3.15 4.22 -16.12
CA MET A 49 -1.82 4.71 -15.76
C MET A 49 -1.85 5.79 -14.68
N ALA A 50 -2.82 6.72 -14.72
CA ALA A 50 -2.94 7.75 -13.70
C ALA A 50 -3.30 7.14 -12.34
N ALA A 51 -4.23 6.19 -12.30
CA ALA A 51 -4.64 5.52 -11.07
C ALA A 51 -3.49 4.71 -10.43
N VAL A 52 -2.72 3.96 -11.24
CA VAL A 52 -1.59 3.17 -10.74
C VAL A 52 -0.48 4.07 -10.18
N LEU A 53 -0.15 5.16 -10.88
CA LEU A 53 0.87 6.10 -10.39
C LEU A 53 0.42 6.84 -9.13
N GLU A 54 -0.87 7.19 -9.04
CA GLU A 54 -1.45 7.80 -7.85
C GLU A 54 -1.37 6.85 -6.65
N TYR A 55 -1.73 5.57 -6.86
CA TYR A 55 -1.63 4.52 -5.85
C TYR A 55 -0.19 4.37 -5.33
N LEU A 56 0.79 4.19 -6.23
CA LEU A 56 2.20 4.04 -5.83
C LEU A 56 2.73 5.29 -5.11
N THR A 57 2.31 6.47 -5.54
CA THR A 57 2.72 7.73 -4.89
C THR A 57 2.13 7.83 -3.49
N ALA A 58 0.85 7.45 -3.32
CA ALA A 58 0.20 7.44 -2.02
C ALA A 58 0.87 6.45 -1.06
N GLU A 59 1.19 5.24 -1.52
CA GLU A 59 1.85 4.19 -0.72
C GLU A 59 3.21 4.67 -0.19
N ILE A 60 4.06 5.22 -1.07
CA ILE A 60 5.38 5.75 -0.68
C ILE A 60 5.22 6.92 0.30
N LEU A 61 4.25 7.81 0.09
CA LEU A 61 4.02 8.96 0.97
C LEU A 61 3.46 8.56 2.34
N GLU A 62 2.62 7.54 2.42
CA GLU A 62 2.10 7.00 3.68
C GLU A 62 3.24 6.45 4.54
N LEU A 63 4.05 5.56 3.97
CA LEU A 63 5.20 4.97 4.67
C LEU A 63 6.26 6.02 5.02
N ALA A 64 6.55 6.96 4.10
CA ALA A 64 7.50 8.05 4.37
C ALA A 64 6.96 9.04 5.42
N GLY A 65 5.64 9.23 5.47
CA GLY A 65 4.96 10.01 6.49
C GLY A 65 5.07 9.36 7.87
N ASN A 66 4.90 8.04 7.94
CA ASN A 66 5.11 7.27 9.17
C ASN A 66 6.57 7.35 9.63
N ALA A 67 7.54 7.14 8.72
CA ALA A 67 8.96 7.31 9.04
C ALA A 67 9.32 8.75 9.48
N ALA A 68 8.63 9.78 8.97
CA ALA A 68 8.81 11.16 9.42
C ALA A 68 8.32 11.36 10.86
N ARG A 69 7.14 10.80 11.18
CA ARG A 69 6.54 10.83 12.52
C ARG A 69 7.40 10.10 13.55
N ASP A 70 7.98 8.95 13.18
CA ASP A 70 8.91 8.19 14.04
C ASP A 70 10.16 9.01 14.38
N ASN A 71 10.64 9.80 13.41
CA ASN A 71 11.74 10.74 13.60
C ASN A 71 11.30 12.07 14.25
N LYS A 72 10.07 12.16 14.76
CA LYS A 72 9.46 13.34 15.41
C LYS A 72 9.50 14.60 14.53
N LYS A 73 9.38 14.42 13.21
CA LYS A 73 9.39 15.51 12.22
C LYS A 73 8.05 15.57 11.48
N GLY A 74 7.51 16.79 11.33
CA GLY A 74 6.28 17.01 10.53
C GLY A 74 6.52 17.11 9.02
N ARG A 75 7.78 17.19 8.56
CA ARG A 75 8.13 17.32 7.15
C ARG A 75 8.84 16.06 6.64
N VAL A 76 8.37 15.53 5.51
CA VAL A 76 9.04 14.45 4.79
C VAL A 76 10.34 14.96 4.18
N THR A 77 11.44 14.22 4.39
CA THR A 77 12.77 14.50 3.84
C THR A 77 13.24 13.30 3.02
N PRO A 78 14.28 13.42 2.16
CA PRO A 78 14.78 12.28 1.39
C PRO A 78 15.17 11.07 2.25
N ARG A 79 15.62 11.31 3.49
CA ARG A 79 15.89 10.26 4.49
C ARG A 79 14.66 9.42 4.80
N HIS A 80 13.49 10.04 4.98
CA HIS A 80 12.27 9.32 5.32
C HIS A 80 11.78 8.48 4.14
N ILE A 81 11.95 8.98 2.91
CA ILE A 81 11.63 8.22 1.69
C ILE A 81 12.53 6.98 1.58
N LEU A 82 13.83 7.12 1.82
CA LEU A 82 14.74 5.96 1.82
C LEU A 82 14.35 4.95 2.90
N LEU A 83 14.07 5.41 4.13
CA LEU A 83 13.68 4.50 5.22
C LEU A 83 12.38 3.76 4.90
N ALA A 84 11.40 4.43 4.29
CA ALA A 84 10.17 3.78 3.85
C ALA A 84 10.44 2.71 2.77
N VAL A 85 11.19 3.09 1.72
CA VAL A 85 11.49 2.17 0.60
C VAL A 85 12.36 0.99 1.02
N ALA A 86 13.36 1.20 1.87
CA ALA A 86 14.31 0.16 2.25
C ALA A 86 13.75 -0.84 3.28
N ASN A 87 12.75 -0.44 4.07
CA ASN A 87 12.09 -1.33 5.04
C ASN A 87 10.90 -2.09 4.43
N ASP A 88 10.39 -1.66 3.27
CA ASP A 88 9.31 -2.33 2.56
C ASP A 88 9.87 -3.23 1.44
N GLU A 89 9.51 -4.51 1.44
CA GLU A 89 10.06 -5.49 0.51
C GLU A 89 9.63 -5.24 -0.94
N GLU A 90 8.36 -4.85 -1.14
CA GLU A 90 7.78 -4.63 -2.47
C GLU A 90 8.36 -3.37 -3.12
N LEU A 91 8.47 -2.28 -2.38
CA LEU A 91 9.06 -1.02 -2.84
C LEU A 91 10.57 -1.15 -3.06
N ASN A 92 11.29 -1.85 -2.17
CA ASN A 92 12.72 -2.11 -2.36
C ASN A 92 12.96 -2.94 -3.63
N GLN A 93 12.08 -3.91 -3.91
CA GLN A 93 12.13 -4.71 -5.13
C GLN A 93 11.79 -3.89 -6.38
N LEU A 94 10.78 -3.03 -6.32
CA LEU A 94 10.39 -2.15 -7.42
C LEU A 94 11.47 -1.12 -7.77
N LEU A 95 12.18 -0.61 -6.76
CA LEU A 95 13.18 0.46 -6.88
C LEU A 95 14.63 -0.05 -6.88
N LYS A 96 14.85 -1.33 -7.20
CA LYS A 96 16.21 -1.88 -7.36
C LYS A 96 16.99 -1.07 -8.41
N GLY A 97 18.15 -0.55 -8.01
CA GLY A 97 19.01 0.27 -8.86
C GLY A 97 18.70 1.77 -8.86
N VAL A 98 17.67 2.22 -8.16
CA VAL A 98 17.38 3.65 -7.96
C VAL A 98 18.22 4.18 -6.79
N THR A 99 18.93 5.29 -7.01
CA THR A 99 19.65 5.99 -5.93
C THR A 99 18.88 7.21 -5.48
N ILE A 100 18.48 7.25 -4.20
CA ILE A 100 17.80 8.40 -3.60
C ILE A 100 18.86 9.38 -3.08
N ALA A 101 18.96 10.54 -3.74
CA ALA A 101 19.88 11.60 -3.33
C ALA A 101 19.59 12.05 -1.88
N SER A 102 20.65 12.20 -1.09
CA SER A 102 20.56 12.58 0.33
C SER A 102 19.73 11.64 1.22
N GLY A 103 19.53 10.39 0.80
CA GLY A 103 18.80 9.38 1.58
C GLY A 103 19.61 8.73 2.70
N GLY A 104 20.94 8.63 2.56
CA GLY A 104 21.79 7.85 3.46
C GLY A 104 21.63 6.33 3.25
N VAL A 105 21.79 5.53 4.32
CA VAL A 105 21.58 4.08 4.32
C VAL A 105 20.80 3.61 5.55
N LEU A 106 20.14 2.46 5.50
CA LEU A 106 19.49 1.89 6.68
C LEU A 106 20.56 1.58 7.75
N PRO A 107 20.36 1.98 9.02
CA PRO A 107 21.31 1.64 10.08
C PRO A 107 21.39 0.13 10.25
N ASN A 108 22.54 -0.46 9.95
CA ASN A 108 22.79 -1.88 10.11
C ASN A 108 24.26 -2.10 10.48
N ILE A 109 24.52 -2.91 11.51
CA ILE A 109 25.87 -3.27 11.95
C ILE A 109 25.93 -4.79 11.95
N HIS A 110 26.87 -5.35 11.18
CA HIS A 110 27.13 -6.79 11.17
C HIS A 110 27.57 -7.25 12.57
N PRO A 111 27.04 -8.37 13.09
CA PRO A 111 27.30 -8.82 14.47
C PRO A 111 28.77 -9.09 14.75
N GLU A 112 29.57 -9.39 13.72
CA GLU A 112 31.02 -9.60 13.82
C GLU A 112 31.79 -8.31 14.18
N LEU A 113 31.23 -7.14 13.86
CA LEU A 113 31.82 -5.84 14.14
C LEU A 113 31.44 -5.30 15.53
N LEU A 114 30.49 -5.96 16.21
CA LEU A 114 30.13 -5.58 17.56
C LEU A 114 31.24 -5.99 18.52
N ALA A 115 31.59 -5.08 19.44
CA ALA A 115 32.53 -5.40 20.49
C ALA A 115 32.08 -6.66 21.23
N LYS A 116 32.98 -7.64 21.37
CA LYS A 116 32.68 -8.89 22.07
C LYS A 116 32.33 -8.56 23.52
N LYS A 117 31.04 -8.52 23.83
CA LYS A 117 30.52 -8.19 25.15
C LYS A 117 30.98 -9.26 26.14
N ARG A 118 32.08 -9.01 26.85
CA ARG A 118 32.47 -9.77 28.04
C ARG A 118 31.47 -9.42 29.15
N GLY A 119 30.39 -10.18 29.28
CA GLY A 119 29.54 -10.09 30.49
C GLY A 119 28.02 -10.09 30.34
N SER A 120 27.42 -10.54 29.22
CA SER A 120 25.99 -10.88 29.25
C SER A 120 25.74 -12.33 28.89
N LYS A 121 25.78 -13.20 29.91
CA LYS A 121 24.96 -14.42 29.94
C LYS A 121 23.51 -13.97 30.12
N GLY A 122 22.86 -13.61 29.03
CA GLY A 122 21.42 -13.35 28.96
C GLY A 122 20.87 -14.19 27.82
N LYS A 123 20.08 -15.20 28.19
CA LYS A 123 19.47 -16.23 27.35
C LYS A 123 18.87 -15.64 26.06
N LEU A 124 19.56 -15.79 24.93
CA LEU A 124 18.94 -15.72 23.61
C LEU A 124 18.70 -17.17 23.19
N GLU A 125 17.47 -17.61 23.41
CA GLU A 125 16.93 -18.84 22.85
C GLU A 125 17.19 -18.82 21.34
N ALA A 126 18.07 -19.71 20.91
CA ALA A 126 18.32 -19.99 19.52
C ALA A 126 17.05 -20.66 18.95
N ILE A 127 16.29 -19.94 18.14
CA ILE A 127 15.43 -20.61 17.15
C ILE A 127 16.37 -21.11 16.06
N ILE A 128 16.77 -22.37 16.23
CA ILE A 128 17.48 -23.19 15.27
C ILE A 128 16.70 -23.17 13.94
N THR A 129 17.31 -22.68 12.87
CA THR A 129 17.00 -23.17 11.52
C THR A 129 18.28 -23.76 10.95
N PRO A 130 18.35 -25.08 10.68
CA PRO A 130 19.55 -25.69 10.13
C PRO A 130 19.74 -25.32 8.64
N PRO A 131 20.99 -25.22 8.16
CA PRO A 131 21.33 -24.79 6.79
C PRO A 131 20.96 -25.84 5.72
N PRO A 132 20.75 -25.43 4.45
CA PRO A 132 20.27 -26.30 3.38
C PRO A 132 21.35 -27.29 2.91
N ALA A 133 21.06 -28.59 3.04
CA ALA A 133 21.89 -29.67 2.51
C ALA A 133 21.75 -29.79 0.98
N LYS A 134 22.89 -30.04 0.33
CA LYS A 134 23.12 -30.19 -1.10
C LYS A 134 22.37 -31.40 -1.68
N LYS A 135 21.96 -31.28 -2.95
CA LYS A 135 21.33 -32.31 -3.79
C LYS A 135 22.16 -33.59 -3.89
N ALA A 136 21.51 -34.76 -3.76
CA ALA A 136 21.92 -36.01 -4.38
C ALA A 136 20.69 -36.90 -4.70
N LYS A 137 20.83 -37.67 -5.79
CA LYS A 137 19.82 -38.43 -6.55
C LYS A 137 19.10 -39.56 -5.79
N SER A 138 17.91 -39.88 -6.29
CA SER A 138 17.01 -41.01 -5.96
C SER A 138 17.62 -42.40 -6.27
N PRO A 139 17.06 -43.51 -5.71
CA PRO A 139 16.05 -44.29 -6.46
C PRO A 139 14.95 -45.03 -5.64
N SER A 140 13.72 -44.95 -6.17
CA SER A 140 12.70 -46.00 -6.47
C SER A 140 12.41 -47.23 -5.58
N GLN A 141 11.12 -47.65 -5.65
CA GLN A 141 10.46 -48.94 -5.30
C GLN A 141 9.74 -48.96 -3.93
N LYS A 142 8.49 -49.46 -3.72
CA LYS A 142 7.46 -50.18 -4.50
C LYS A 142 6.12 -50.09 -3.69
N LYS A 143 4.96 -50.16 -4.36
CA LYS A 143 3.60 -50.32 -3.75
C LYS A 143 3.44 -51.72 -3.12
N PRO A 144 2.46 -51.93 -2.20
CA PRO A 144 1.17 -52.47 -2.65
C PRO A 144 -0.08 -51.82 -2.03
N VAL A 145 -1.22 -52.23 -2.58
CA VAL A 145 -2.61 -51.74 -2.49
C VAL A 145 -3.42 -52.48 -1.41
N SER A 146 -4.33 -51.81 -0.69
CA SER A 146 -5.72 -52.28 -0.45
C SER A 146 -6.61 -51.29 0.34
N LYS A 147 -7.82 -51.02 -0.19
CA LYS A 147 -9.20 -50.99 0.40
C LYS A 147 -9.36 -50.47 1.86
N LYS A 148 -10.39 -49.71 2.28
CA LYS A 148 -11.82 -49.71 1.93
C LYS A 148 -12.51 -48.49 2.61
N ALA A 149 -13.73 -48.20 2.13
CA ALA A 149 -14.67 -47.14 2.47
C ALA A 149 -15.03 -46.91 3.95
N GLY A 150 -15.60 -45.72 4.23
CA GLY A 150 -16.45 -45.50 5.41
C GLY A 150 -16.65 -44.03 5.77
N GLY A 151 -17.58 -43.33 5.10
CA GLY A 151 -18.03 -42.01 5.54
C GLY A 151 -19.11 -42.10 6.63
N LYS A 152 -19.10 -41.18 7.59
CA LYS A 152 -20.33 -40.61 8.17
C LYS A 152 -20.07 -39.27 8.87
N LYS A 153 -20.96 -38.34 8.56
CA LYS A 153 -21.03 -36.93 8.98
C LYS A 153 -21.41 -36.80 10.46
N GLY A 154 -20.90 -35.76 11.12
CA GLY A 154 -21.38 -35.27 12.42
C GLY A 154 -21.20 -33.76 12.51
N ALA A 155 -22.30 -33.03 12.33
CA ALA A 155 -22.37 -31.58 12.48
C ALA A 155 -22.33 -31.18 13.97
N ARG A 156 -21.65 -30.08 14.32
CA ARG A 156 -21.90 -29.41 15.61
C ARG A 156 -21.74 -27.88 15.55
N LYS A 157 -22.93 -27.26 15.61
CA LYS A 157 -23.35 -25.93 16.07
C LYS A 157 -22.29 -24.91 16.53
N SER A 158 -22.41 -23.75 15.90
CA SER A 158 -22.10 -22.39 16.35
C SER A 158 -22.55 -22.09 17.79
N LYS A 159 -21.67 -21.47 18.58
CA LYS A 159 -22.01 -20.83 19.85
C LYS A 159 -22.17 -19.33 19.62
N VAL A 160 -23.40 -18.87 19.89
CA VAL A 160 -23.76 -17.48 20.17
C VAL A 160 -23.30 -17.17 21.60
N CYS A 161 -22.69 -16.01 21.81
CA CYS A 161 -22.45 -15.42 23.12
C CYS A 161 -23.06 -14.01 23.10
N ASP A 162 -24.26 -13.88 23.66
CA ASP A 162 -24.82 -12.60 24.10
C ASP A 162 -24.47 -12.41 25.58
N LEU A 163 -23.99 -11.22 25.94
CA LEU A 163 -24.17 -10.66 27.29
C LEU A 163 -23.96 -9.14 27.27
N ALA A 164 -24.98 -8.48 27.82
CA ALA A 164 -25.21 -7.05 27.85
C ALA A 164 -24.18 -6.24 28.65
N GLY A 165 -24.04 -4.96 28.32
CA GLY A 165 -23.26 -3.98 29.08
C GLY A 165 -23.50 -2.55 28.59
N THR A 166 -24.47 -1.86 29.19
CA THR A 166 -24.80 -0.45 29.02
C THR A 166 -23.76 0.48 29.67
N CYS A 167 -23.27 1.47 28.92
CA CYS A 167 -22.71 2.76 29.38
C CYS A 167 -22.64 3.63 28.09
N GLY A 168 -23.16 4.84 27.92
CA GLY A 168 -23.56 5.90 28.83
C GLY A 168 -23.09 7.21 28.19
N GLY A 169 -24.03 8.11 27.85
CA GLY A 169 -23.80 9.55 27.68
C GLY A 169 -22.91 10.04 26.52
N GLY A 170 -23.52 10.28 25.35
CA GLY A 170 -22.91 11.06 24.26
C GLY A 170 -23.69 12.36 24.04
N ILE A 171 -23.04 13.48 24.34
CA ILE A 171 -23.51 14.87 24.22
C ILE A 171 -24.02 15.15 22.79
N TRP A 172 -25.28 15.56 22.68
CA TRP A 172 -25.88 16.11 21.48
C TRP A 172 -25.38 17.55 21.27
N LEU A 173 -24.40 17.74 20.37
CA LEU A 173 -24.14 19.04 19.77
C LEU A 173 -25.08 19.23 18.58
N THR A 174 -25.95 20.23 18.71
CA THR A 174 -26.84 20.75 17.68
C THR A 174 -26.04 21.27 16.49
N LEU A 175 -26.07 20.55 15.37
CA LEU A 175 -25.54 21.03 14.09
C LEU A 175 -26.69 21.54 13.22
N ASN A 176 -26.65 22.84 12.92
CA ASN A 176 -27.51 23.55 11.99
C ASN A 176 -27.48 22.88 10.59
N PRO A 177 -28.61 22.83 9.84
CA PRO A 177 -28.73 22.01 8.64
C PRO A 177 -28.27 22.79 7.40
N GLY A 178 -27.27 22.26 6.67
CA GLY A 178 -26.84 22.88 5.42
C GLY A 178 -25.79 22.08 4.67
N GLY A 179 -26.22 21.17 3.80
CA GLY A 179 -25.39 20.64 2.71
C GLY A 179 -24.81 19.26 2.97
N SER A 180 -25.61 18.23 2.68
CA SER A 180 -25.16 16.84 2.60
C SER A 180 -24.07 16.68 1.54
N ARG A 181 -22.82 16.63 1.97
CA ARG A 181 -21.71 16.03 1.22
C ARG A 181 -21.16 14.90 2.07
N ASN A 182 -21.44 13.69 1.63
CA ASN A 182 -20.93 12.47 2.21
C ASN A 182 -19.42 12.40 1.96
N TRP A 183 -18.60 12.62 2.98
CA TRP A 183 -17.15 12.55 2.89
C TRP A 183 -16.68 11.18 3.42
N ASN A 184 -16.14 10.34 2.53
CA ASN A 184 -15.47 9.10 2.93
C ASN A 184 -14.24 9.42 3.79
N ARG A 185 -14.01 8.61 4.83
CA ARG A 185 -12.90 8.73 5.80
C ARG A 185 -11.50 8.77 5.18
N GLU A 186 -11.35 8.35 3.94
CA GLU A 186 -10.07 8.35 3.21
C GLU A 186 -9.67 9.75 2.68
N GLN A 187 -10.62 10.68 2.52
CA GLN A 187 -10.28 12.06 2.12
C GLN A 187 -9.82 12.94 3.31
N LEU A 188 -9.93 12.44 4.54
CA LEU A 188 -9.55 13.21 5.72
C LEU A 188 -8.02 13.25 5.92
N ILE A 189 -7.29 12.24 5.44
CA ILE A 189 -5.82 12.19 5.57
C ILE A 189 -5.15 13.32 4.75
N PHE A 190 -5.71 13.68 3.59
CA PHE A 190 -5.15 14.73 2.73
C PHE A 190 -5.43 16.15 3.20
N LYS A 191 -6.41 16.37 4.09
CA LYS A 191 -6.78 17.71 4.57
C LYS A 191 -6.05 18.12 5.85
N THR A 192 -5.29 17.21 6.46
CA THR A 192 -4.47 17.49 7.65
C THR A 192 -3.00 17.78 7.29
N PHE A 193 -2.63 17.73 6.00
CA PHE A 193 -1.26 17.94 5.54
C PHE A 193 -1.06 19.17 4.63
N VAL A 194 -2.08 20.02 4.48
CA VAL A 194 -2.00 21.33 3.81
C VAL A 194 -2.55 22.41 4.73
#